data_AF-A0A914QN88-F1
#
_entry.id   AF-A0A914QN88-F1
#
_cell.length_a   1.000
_cell.length_b   1.000
_cell.length_c   1.000
_cell.angle_alpha   90.00
_cell.angle_beta   90.00
_cell.angle_gamma   90.00
#
_symmetry.space_group_name_H-M   'P 1'
#
loop_
_entity.id
_entity.type
_entity.pdbx_description
1 polymer ?
#
loop_
_entity_poly.entity_id
_entity_poly.type
_entity_poly.pdbx_seq_one_letter_code
_entity_poly.pdbx_strand_id
1 'polypeptide(L)'
;MSNMTFNFFNQPLLLYQKIKQHYHENNSPPPNLLCKISRDSPLLRQPIDAKPIHISDFWLDRQRNVNIGREAFKYYDHQSFASKQNIDFHLSDGIATFDPRPLDEGLTNILSYILKVTQPNTPLKQAVSNADFVCFRGTLTALAVTPYSRDDTGFKFVITKFHGVFFIMQLDTDAILEERANESKRSKLLTYWGQKFETFIFAAKGETPDTKSPVSTWIETLGCFSMTLSPRTLERPLNVFYVAEIDGLDKSSMSLSCLFLTCIYFHFSWKIY
;
A
#
# COMPACT_ATOMS: atom_id res chain seq x y z
N MET A 1 -11.22 -29.66 25.32
CA MET A 1 -11.41 -29.52 23.85
C MET A 1 -12.79 -28.93 23.61
N SER A 2 -12.87 -27.63 23.38
CA SER A 2 -14.08 -26.96 22.89
C SER A 2 -13.69 -26.21 21.63
N ASN A 3 -14.10 -26.75 20.48
CA ASN A 3 -14.00 -26.06 19.20
C ASN A 3 -14.96 -24.87 19.23
N MET A 4 -14.47 -23.72 19.71
CA MET A 4 -15.13 -22.45 19.48
C MET A 4 -14.92 -22.08 18.01
N THR A 5 -15.94 -22.34 17.20
CA THR A 5 -16.09 -21.77 15.85
C THR A 5 -16.21 -20.25 16.00
N PHE A 6 -15.06 -19.58 15.96
CA PHE A 6 -15.01 -18.13 15.94
C PHE A 6 -15.50 -17.66 14.56
N ASN A 7 -16.70 -17.09 14.52
CA ASN A 7 -17.29 -16.59 13.30
C ASN A 7 -16.65 -15.24 12.97
N PHE A 8 -15.77 -15.19 11.97
CA PHE A 8 -15.03 -13.99 11.54
C PHE A 8 -15.94 -12.77 11.33
N PHE A 9 -17.19 -13.02 10.92
CA PHE A 9 -18.21 -11.99 10.65
C PHE A 9 -18.77 -11.30 11.91
N ASN A 10 -18.63 -11.88 13.10
CA ASN A 10 -19.29 -11.33 14.30
C ASN A 10 -18.42 -10.40 15.14
N GLN A 11 -17.09 -10.38 15.00
CA GLN A 11 -16.21 -9.48 15.78
C GLN A 11 -14.90 -9.07 15.05
N PRO A 12 -14.98 -8.35 13.91
CA PRO A 12 -13.81 -7.86 13.19
C PRO A 12 -12.98 -6.82 13.97
N LEU A 13 -13.64 -5.97 14.76
CA LEU A 13 -12.99 -5.09 15.73
C LEU A 13 -12.15 -5.87 16.75
N LEU A 14 -12.54 -7.10 17.11
CA LEU A 14 -11.79 -7.95 18.04
C LEU A 14 -10.53 -8.53 17.40
N LEU A 15 -10.52 -8.83 16.09
CA LEU A 15 -9.29 -9.25 15.41
C LEU A 15 -8.30 -8.08 15.33
N TYR A 16 -8.79 -6.90 14.95
CA TYR A 16 -7.98 -5.69 14.94
C TYR A 16 -7.50 -5.31 16.35
N GLN A 17 -8.37 -5.38 17.35
CA GLN A 17 -8.02 -5.18 18.76
C GLN A 17 -7.05 -6.25 19.24
N LYS A 18 -7.15 -7.53 18.84
CA LYS A 18 -6.18 -8.57 19.17
C LYS A 18 -4.83 -8.33 18.50
N ILE A 19 -4.80 -7.85 17.26
CA ILE A 19 -3.56 -7.46 16.57
C ILE A 19 -2.93 -6.25 17.28
N LYS A 20 -3.73 -5.24 17.63
CA LYS A 20 -3.28 -4.05 18.41
C LYS A 20 -2.88 -4.38 19.84
N GLN A 21 -3.60 -5.28 20.52
CA GLN A 21 -3.36 -5.71 21.89
C GLN A 21 -2.11 -6.58 21.95
N HIS A 22 -1.95 -7.52 21.02
CA HIS A 22 -0.69 -8.27 20.85
C HIS A 22 0.50 -7.33 20.57
N TYR A 23 0.26 -6.25 19.81
CA TYR A 23 1.25 -5.21 19.55
C TYR A 23 1.62 -4.39 20.80
N HIS A 24 0.65 -3.96 21.62
CA HIS A 24 0.89 -3.17 22.83
C HIS A 24 1.42 -4.00 24.01
N GLU A 25 1.00 -5.26 24.14
CA GLU A 25 1.39 -6.14 25.26
C GLU A 25 2.79 -6.74 25.08
N ASN A 26 3.26 -6.91 23.84
CA ASN A 26 4.56 -7.52 23.54
C ASN A 26 5.57 -6.49 23.01
N ASN A 27 5.75 -5.39 23.74
CA ASN A 27 6.80 -4.36 23.52
C ASN A 27 8.25 -4.90 23.47
N SER A 28 8.44 -6.22 23.45
CA SER A 28 9.71 -6.86 23.14
C SER A 28 9.44 -8.07 22.25
N PRO A 29 10.02 -8.13 21.04
CA PRO A 29 10.02 -9.38 20.29
C PRO A 29 10.66 -10.47 21.17
N PRO A 30 10.20 -11.73 21.11
CA PRO A 30 10.92 -12.82 21.76
C PRO A 30 12.39 -12.76 21.30
N PRO A 31 13.36 -12.85 22.22
CA PRO A 31 14.76 -12.43 21.99
C PRO A 31 15.49 -13.16 20.84
N ASN A 32 14.86 -14.16 20.22
CA ASN A 32 15.50 -15.12 19.33
C ASN A 32 14.93 -15.15 17.89
N LEU A 33 14.14 -14.15 17.46
CA LEU A 33 13.54 -14.13 16.11
C LEU A 33 13.89 -12.88 15.29
N LEU A 34 15.11 -12.36 15.47
CA LEU A 34 15.71 -11.45 14.50
C LEU A 34 16.17 -12.25 13.28
N CYS A 35 15.30 -12.37 12.28
CA CYS A 35 15.72 -12.82 10.95
C CYS A 35 16.60 -11.72 10.34
N LYS A 36 17.92 -11.85 10.45
CA LYS A 36 18.86 -11.06 9.66
C LYS A 36 18.87 -11.62 8.24
N ILE A 37 18.21 -10.94 7.31
CA ILE A 37 18.37 -11.25 5.89
C ILE A 37 19.79 -10.84 5.50
N SER A 38 20.66 -11.82 5.28
CA SER A 38 22.03 -11.56 4.82
C SER A 38 22.02 -10.97 3.42
N ARG A 39 22.74 -9.85 3.22
CA ARG A 39 22.95 -9.23 1.91
C ARG A 39 23.66 -10.17 0.92
N ASP A 40 24.40 -11.14 1.43
CA ASP A 40 25.12 -12.13 0.64
C ASP A 40 24.27 -13.38 0.30
N SER A 41 22.96 -13.35 0.58
CA SER A 41 22.08 -14.47 0.30
C SER A 41 22.05 -14.78 -1.21
N PRO A 42 22.43 -15.99 -1.64
CA PRO A 42 22.36 -16.41 -3.05
C PRO A 42 20.93 -16.34 -3.61
N LEU A 43 19.93 -16.32 -2.73
CA LEU A 43 18.51 -16.24 -3.06
C LEU A 43 18.11 -14.90 -3.70
N LEU A 44 18.87 -13.83 -3.46
CA LEU A 44 18.58 -12.48 -3.95
C LEU A 44 18.86 -12.29 -5.45
N ARG A 45 19.58 -13.23 -6.07
CA ARG A 45 20.00 -13.13 -7.47
C ARG A 45 19.11 -13.90 -8.44
N GLN A 46 18.02 -14.49 -7.95
CA GLN A 46 17.15 -15.32 -8.78
C GLN A 46 15.91 -14.54 -9.24
N PRO A 47 15.57 -14.56 -10.54
CA PRO A 47 14.34 -13.97 -11.01
C PRO A 47 13.15 -14.71 -10.39
N ILE A 48 12.27 -13.95 -9.75
CA ILE A 48 10.98 -14.46 -9.27
C ILE A 48 9.96 -14.14 -10.36
N ASP A 49 9.34 -15.18 -10.91
CA ASP A 49 8.17 -14.98 -11.77
C ASP A 49 7.00 -14.53 -10.90
N ALA A 50 6.56 -13.30 -11.12
CA ALA A 50 5.62 -12.59 -10.27
C ALA A 50 4.84 -11.59 -11.12
N LYS A 51 3.67 -12.01 -11.62
CA LYS A 51 2.74 -11.12 -12.33
C LYS A 51 1.55 -10.78 -11.44
N PRO A 52 1.37 -9.51 -11.06
CA PRO A 52 0.15 -9.09 -10.37
C PRO A 52 -1.10 -9.27 -11.24
N ILE A 53 -2.16 -9.75 -10.61
CA ILE A 53 -3.52 -9.84 -11.15
C ILE A 53 -4.36 -8.84 -10.38
N HIS A 54 -4.96 -7.88 -11.08
CA HIS A 54 -5.93 -6.96 -10.49
C HIS A 54 -7.22 -7.70 -10.14
N ILE A 55 -7.74 -7.45 -8.94
CA ILE A 55 -8.97 -8.07 -8.43
C ILE A 55 -10.12 -7.07 -8.46
N SER A 56 -9.91 -5.91 -7.87
CA SER A 56 -10.95 -4.88 -7.71
C SER A 56 -10.34 -3.56 -7.29
N ASP A 57 -11.17 -2.51 -7.30
CA ASP A 57 -10.84 -1.20 -6.77
C ASP A 57 -11.82 -0.76 -5.69
N PHE A 58 -11.33 0.05 -4.77
CA PHE A 58 -12.12 0.73 -3.76
C PHE A 58 -11.49 2.08 -3.43
N TRP A 59 -12.23 2.91 -2.73
CA TRP A 59 -11.75 4.19 -2.24
C TRP A 59 -12.25 4.47 -0.83
N LEU A 60 -11.57 5.36 -0.14
CA LEU A 60 -11.89 5.77 1.23
C LEU A 60 -12.43 7.19 1.19
N ASP A 61 -13.59 7.41 1.82
CA ASP A 61 -14.12 8.75 2.01
C ASP A 61 -13.40 9.48 3.16
N ARG A 62 -13.78 10.75 3.40
CA ARG A 62 -13.24 11.54 4.52
C ARG A 62 -13.48 10.92 5.90
N GLN A 63 -14.50 10.07 6.04
CA GLN A 63 -14.82 9.35 7.27
C GLN A 63 -14.15 7.97 7.34
N ARG A 64 -13.29 7.64 6.36
CA ARG A 64 -12.58 6.36 6.22
C ARG A 64 -13.52 5.17 6.01
N ASN A 65 -14.72 5.39 5.48
CA ASN A 65 -15.55 4.30 5.02
C ASN A 65 -15.05 3.79 3.68
N VAL A 66 -15.03 2.46 3.53
CA VAL A 66 -14.69 1.81 2.27
C VAL A 66 -15.86 1.93 1.30
N ASN A 67 -15.61 2.44 0.11
CA ASN A 67 -16.55 2.51 -1.01
C ASN A 67 -15.99 1.68 -2.18
N ILE A 68 -16.78 0.74 -2.70
CA ILE A 68 -16.34 -0.16 -3.77
C ILE A 68 -16.56 0.52 -5.11
N GLY A 69 -15.58 0.41 -6.01
CA GLY A 69 -15.65 1.04 -7.33
C GLY A 69 -14.58 2.09 -7.54
N ARG A 70 -14.82 2.94 -8.54
CA ARG A 70 -13.84 3.93 -9.05
C ARG A 70 -14.38 5.36 -9.04
N GLU A 71 -15.41 5.64 -8.24
CA GLU A 71 -16.12 6.92 -8.27
C GLU A 71 -15.22 8.10 -7.88
N ALA A 72 -14.30 7.88 -6.94
CA ALA A 72 -13.32 8.88 -6.50
C ALA A 72 -11.99 8.82 -7.26
N PHE A 73 -11.82 7.91 -8.22
CA PHE A 73 -10.56 7.80 -8.96
C PHE A 73 -10.35 9.02 -9.84
N LYS A 74 -9.11 9.49 -9.84
CA LYS A 74 -8.67 10.55 -10.74
C LYS A 74 -8.11 9.96 -12.02
N TYR A 75 -8.13 10.74 -13.09
CA TYR A 75 -7.76 10.31 -14.43
C TYR A 75 -6.68 11.20 -15.01
N TYR A 76 -5.67 10.58 -15.58
CA TYR A 76 -4.64 11.21 -16.39
C TYR A 76 -5.08 11.25 -17.85
N ASP A 77 -4.99 12.43 -18.45
CA ASP A 77 -5.27 12.64 -19.86
C ASP A 77 -3.97 12.90 -20.60
N HIS A 78 -3.37 11.82 -21.11
CA HIS A 78 -2.09 11.90 -21.82
C HIS A 78 -2.13 12.87 -23.01
N GLN A 79 -3.21 12.86 -23.80
CA GLN A 79 -3.33 13.70 -24.99
C GLN A 79 -3.44 15.18 -24.64
N SER A 80 -4.29 15.50 -23.65
CA SER A 80 -4.44 16.87 -23.15
C SER A 80 -3.20 17.38 -22.43
N PHE A 81 -2.40 16.49 -21.82
CA PHE A 81 -1.16 16.86 -21.16
C PHE A 81 -0.01 17.05 -22.17
N ALA A 82 0.18 16.11 -23.11
CA ALA A 82 1.26 16.14 -24.10
C ALA A 82 1.15 17.30 -25.10
N SER A 83 -0.06 17.82 -25.33
CA SER A 83 -0.29 18.98 -26.21
C SER A 83 0.09 20.33 -25.57
N LYS A 84 0.37 20.37 -24.25
CA LYS A 84 0.80 21.59 -23.57
C LYS A 84 2.29 21.84 -23.82
N GLN A 85 2.61 22.91 -24.54
CA GLN A 85 3.99 23.22 -24.91
C GLN A 85 4.84 23.82 -23.77
N ASN A 86 4.21 24.32 -22.70
CA ASN A 86 4.88 24.79 -21.48
C ASN A 86 3.94 24.58 -20.28
N ILE A 87 4.33 23.73 -19.34
CA ILE A 87 3.61 23.54 -18.07
C ILE A 87 4.50 24.10 -16.96
N ASP A 88 4.08 25.23 -16.40
CA ASP A 88 4.72 25.78 -15.20
C ASP A 88 3.99 25.24 -13.97
N PHE A 89 4.72 24.49 -13.14
CA PHE A 89 4.18 23.86 -11.93
C PHE A 89 4.45 24.76 -10.74
N HIS A 90 3.47 25.54 -10.33
CA HIS A 90 3.53 26.32 -9.08
C HIS A 90 3.22 25.43 -7.87
N LEU A 91 4.17 24.54 -7.55
CA LEU A 91 3.99 23.51 -6.52
C LEU A 91 3.85 24.07 -5.09
N SER A 92 4.24 25.32 -4.85
CA SER A 92 4.14 25.93 -3.52
C SER A 92 2.78 26.59 -3.25
N ASP A 93 1.92 26.69 -4.27
CA ASP A 93 0.66 27.43 -4.19
C ASP A 93 -0.40 26.68 -3.39
N GLY A 94 -0.84 27.28 -2.28
CA GLY A 94 -1.92 26.74 -1.43
C GLY A 94 -1.42 25.89 -0.26
N ILE A 95 -0.12 25.91 0.06
CA ILE A 95 0.41 25.17 1.22
C ILE A 95 -0.24 25.62 2.55
N ALA A 96 -0.64 26.89 2.66
CA ALA A 96 -1.28 27.44 3.85
C ALA A 96 -2.67 26.83 4.13
N THR A 97 -3.31 26.25 3.11
CA THR A 97 -4.62 25.59 3.21
C THR A 97 -4.53 24.08 3.03
N PHE A 98 -3.32 23.51 3.10
CA PHE A 98 -3.11 22.07 3.00
C PHE A 98 -3.85 21.33 4.12
N ASP A 99 -4.62 20.31 3.74
CA ASP A 99 -5.44 19.48 4.63
C ASP A 99 -4.91 18.03 4.64
N PRO A 100 -3.78 17.76 5.34
CA PRO A 100 -3.24 16.43 5.46
C PRO A 100 -4.08 15.59 6.42
N ARG A 101 -4.29 14.33 6.05
CA ARG A 101 -4.86 13.34 6.96
C ARG A 101 -3.85 12.96 8.07
N PRO A 102 -4.33 12.53 9.24
CA PRO A 102 -3.47 11.90 10.26
C PRO A 102 -2.86 10.57 9.76
N LEU A 103 -1.71 10.22 10.36
CA LEU A 103 -0.94 9.03 10.03
C LEU A 103 -1.42 7.79 10.81
N ASP A 104 -1.14 6.63 10.22
CA ASP A 104 -1.32 5.26 10.74
C ASP A 104 -2.77 4.78 10.96
N GLU A 105 -3.20 3.89 10.07
CA GLU A 105 -4.46 3.15 10.19
C GLU A 105 -4.22 1.64 10.23
N GLY A 106 -2.96 1.21 10.30
CA GLY A 106 -2.55 -0.17 10.16
C GLY A 106 -3.25 -0.87 9.00
N LEU A 107 -3.70 -2.09 9.21
CA LEU A 107 -4.43 -2.89 8.21
C LEU A 107 -5.94 -2.63 8.17
N THR A 108 -6.46 -1.61 8.89
CA THR A 108 -7.90 -1.41 9.08
C THR A 108 -8.65 -1.33 7.76
N ASN A 109 -8.14 -0.57 6.80
CA ASN A 109 -8.82 -0.37 5.52
C ASN A 109 -8.88 -1.63 4.67
N ILE A 110 -7.80 -2.42 4.66
CA ILE A 110 -7.78 -3.71 3.96
C ILE A 110 -8.79 -4.67 4.61
N LEU A 111 -8.81 -4.74 5.94
CA LEU A 111 -9.74 -5.61 6.67
C LEU A 111 -11.20 -5.19 6.45
N SER A 112 -11.49 -3.89 6.54
CA SER A 112 -12.82 -3.33 6.24
C SER A 112 -13.25 -3.61 4.80
N TYR A 113 -12.32 -3.50 3.84
CA TYR A 113 -12.58 -3.87 2.45
C TYR A 113 -12.92 -5.36 2.33
N ILE A 114 -12.08 -6.25 2.89
CA ILE A 114 -12.30 -7.71 2.84
C ILE A 114 -13.68 -8.03 3.41
N LEU A 115 -14.03 -7.48 4.57
CA LEU A 115 -15.34 -7.69 5.19
C LEU A 115 -16.50 -7.19 4.32
N LYS A 116 -16.33 -6.06 3.65
CA LYS A 116 -17.37 -5.46 2.81
C LYS A 116 -17.64 -6.26 1.53
N VAL A 117 -16.61 -6.86 0.93
CA VAL A 117 -16.75 -7.60 -0.34
C VAL A 117 -16.99 -9.11 -0.15
N THR A 118 -16.76 -9.62 1.05
CA THR A 118 -16.87 -11.05 1.32
C THR A 118 -18.29 -11.45 1.71
N GLN A 119 -18.85 -12.45 1.04
CA GLN A 119 -20.16 -13.00 1.39
C GLN A 119 -20.11 -13.72 2.75
N PRO A 120 -21.20 -13.69 3.54
CA PRO A 120 -21.28 -14.43 4.80
C PRO A 120 -20.86 -15.90 4.66
N ASN A 121 -20.15 -16.42 5.65
CA ASN A 121 -19.64 -17.80 5.70
C ASN A 121 -18.57 -18.18 4.66
N THR A 122 -18.06 -17.22 3.87
CA THR A 122 -16.93 -17.48 2.97
C THR A 122 -15.66 -17.72 3.82
N PRO A 123 -14.91 -18.82 3.58
CA PRO A 123 -13.63 -19.04 4.24
C PRO A 123 -12.64 -17.90 3.96
N LEU A 124 -11.85 -17.50 4.96
CA LEU A 124 -10.91 -16.38 4.83
C LEU A 124 -9.96 -16.55 3.62
N LYS A 125 -9.39 -17.74 3.42
CA LYS A 125 -8.52 -17.98 2.27
C LYS A 125 -9.22 -17.67 0.95
N GLN A 126 -10.48 -18.06 0.78
CA GLN A 126 -11.22 -17.75 -0.44
C GLN A 126 -11.50 -16.23 -0.57
N ALA A 127 -11.80 -15.56 0.55
CA ALA A 127 -12.02 -14.11 0.59
C ALA A 127 -10.80 -13.29 0.14
N VAL A 128 -9.58 -13.81 0.36
CA VAL A 128 -8.32 -13.17 -0.06
C VAL A 128 -7.64 -13.92 -1.21
N SER A 129 -8.41 -14.47 -2.13
CA SER A 129 -7.91 -15.10 -3.37
C SER A 129 -6.87 -16.21 -3.13
N ASN A 130 -7.10 -17.03 -2.11
CA ASN A 130 -6.23 -18.12 -1.64
C ASN A 130 -4.82 -17.67 -1.23
N ALA A 131 -4.68 -16.42 -0.78
CA ALA A 131 -3.42 -15.89 -0.31
C ALA A 131 -2.89 -16.62 0.94
N ASP A 132 -1.57 -16.72 0.99
CA ASP A 132 -0.82 -17.03 2.20
C ASP A 132 -0.52 -15.75 2.99
N PHE A 133 -0.34 -14.62 2.31
CA PHE A 133 0.00 -13.32 2.91
C PHE A 133 -0.96 -12.21 2.50
N VAL A 134 -1.29 -11.33 3.45
CA VAL A 134 -2.08 -10.10 3.24
C VAL A 134 -1.30 -8.90 3.78
N CYS A 135 -1.11 -7.86 2.96
CA CYS A 135 -0.39 -6.65 3.36
C CYS A 135 -0.69 -5.44 2.45
N PHE A 136 -0.16 -4.28 2.79
CA PHE A 136 -0.05 -3.18 1.82
C PHE A 136 1.15 -3.37 0.91
N ARG A 137 1.06 -2.81 -0.30
CA ARG A 137 2.16 -2.81 -1.27
C ARG A 137 3.45 -2.19 -0.70
N GLY A 138 3.33 -1.14 0.13
CA GLY A 138 4.49 -0.51 0.79
C GLY A 138 5.30 -1.51 1.63
N THR A 139 4.64 -2.47 2.29
CA THR A 139 5.30 -3.55 3.04
C THR A 139 6.14 -4.44 2.13
N LEU A 140 5.61 -4.80 0.96
CA LEU A 140 6.37 -5.57 -0.04
C LEU A 140 7.55 -4.76 -0.58
N THR A 141 7.38 -3.46 -0.79
CA THR A 141 8.48 -2.57 -1.19
C THR A 141 9.59 -2.55 -0.13
N ALA A 142 9.25 -2.36 1.14
CA ALA A 142 10.22 -2.39 2.25
C ALA A 142 11.00 -3.72 2.30
N LEU A 143 10.31 -4.86 2.16
CA LEU A 143 10.95 -6.17 2.07
C LEU A 143 11.86 -6.30 0.84
N ALA A 144 11.42 -5.83 -0.33
CA ALA A 144 12.17 -5.92 -1.58
C ALA A 144 13.44 -5.08 -1.57
N VAL A 145 13.44 -3.91 -0.90
CA VAL A 145 14.62 -3.03 -0.82
C VAL A 145 15.56 -3.38 0.33
N THR A 146 15.12 -4.22 1.29
CA THR A 146 15.92 -4.64 2.46
C THR A 146 17.37 -5.07 2.11
N PRO A 147 17.62 -5.85 1.04
CA PRO A 147 18.98 -6.24 0.66
C PRO A 147 19.89 -5.09 0.27
N TYR A 148 19.31 -3.99 -0.22
CA TYR A 148 20.02 -2.83 -0.75
C TYR A 148 20.05 -1.66 0.23
N SER A 149 19.21 -1.68 1.27
CA SER A 149 19.19 -0.63 2.28
C SER A 149 20.53 -0.58 2.99
N ARG A 150 21.23 0.55 2.86
CA ARG A 150 22.49 0.86 3.55
C ARG A 150 22.26 1.60 4.87
N ASP A 151 21.02 1.99 5.12
CA ASP A 151 20.63 2.71 6.32
C ASP A 151 20.47 1.73 7.49
N ASP A 152 21.01 2.12 8.64
CA ASP A 152 20.98 1.36 9.89
C ASP A 152 19.61 1.46 10.60
N THR A 153 18.73 2.39 10.17
CA THR A 153 17.37 2.53 10.71
C THR A 153 16.52 1.27 10.55
N GLY A 154 16.74 0.51 9.47
CA GLY A 154 16.09 -0.77 9.20
C GLY A 154 14.56 -0.69 9.03
N PHE A 155 13.92 -1.86 9.08
CA PHE A 155 12.46 -1.99 8.98
C PHE A 155 11.91 -2.78 10.17
N LYS A 156 10.75 -2.39 10.67
CA LYS A 156 10.01 -3.11 11.70
C LYS A 156 8.71 -3.64 11.11
N PHE A 157 8.44 -4.93 11.31
CA PHE A 157 7.23 -5.57 10.81
C PHE A 157 6.52 -6.31 11.96
N VAL A 158 5.19 -6.28 11.93
CA VAL A 158 4.33 -7.15 12.74
C VAL A 158 3.68 -8.16 11.82
N ILE A 159 3.70 -9.43 12.25
CA ILE A 159 3.12 -10.54 11.51
C ILE A 159 2.19 -11.31 12.43
N THR A 160 0.93 -11.45 12.01
CA THR A 160 -0.07 -12.24 12.74
C THR A 160 -0.69 -13.28 11.83
N LYS A 161 -0.72 -14.54 12.27
CA LYS A 161 -1.40 -15.62 11.56
C LYS A 161 -2.85 -15.74 12.05
N PHE A 162 -3.81 -15.73 11.12
CA PHE A 162 -5.22 -15.89 11.43
C PHE A 162 -5.91 -16.76 10.37
N HIS A 163 -6.59 -17.83 10.79
CA HIS A 163 -7.21 -18.86 9.92
C HIS A 163 -6.33 -19.29 8.72
N GLY A 164 -5.03 -19.48 8.96
CA GLY A 164 -4.10 -19.96 7.93
C GLY A 164 -3.58 -18.90 6.96
N VAL A 165 -3.88 -17.62 7.19
CA VAL A 165 -3.37 -16.46 6.42
C VAL A 165 -2.49 -15.60 7.33
N PHE A 166 -1.35 -15.14 6.82
CA PHE A 166 -0.44 -14.23 7.52
C PHE A 166 -0.74 -12.79 7.13
N PHE A 167 -1.04 -11.96 8.11
CA PHE A 167 -1.21 -10.51 7.94
C PHE A 167 0.08 -9.83 8.33
N ILE A 168 0.67 -9.05 7.41
CA ILE A 168 1.94 -8.35 7.61
C ILE A 168 1.66 -6.85 7.57
N MET A 169 2.17 -6.16 8.58
CA MET A 169 2.09 -4.71 8.71
C MET A 169 3.47 -4.14 9.00
N GLN A 170 3.88 -3.12 8.26
CA GLN A 170 5.08 -2.35 8.59
C GLN A 170 4.76 -1.38 9.72
N LEU A 171 5.71 -1.21 10.62
CA LEU A 171 5.70 -0.19 11.66
C LEU A 171 6.83 0.79 11.43
N ASP A 172 6.64 1.99 11.93
CA ASP A 172 7.74 2.93 12.07
C ASP A 172 8.71 2.43 13.15
N THR A 173 10.00 2.59 12.89
CA THR A 173 11.05 2.40 13.88
C THR A 173 11.14 3.62 14.77
N ASP A 174 11.77 3.50 15.94
CA ASP A 174 11.92 4.64 16.86
C ASP A 174 12.65 5.82 16.20
N ALA A 175 13.62 5.53 15.32
CA ALA A 175 14.31 6.53 14.51
C ALA A 175 13.36 7.24 13.52
N ILE A 176 12.48 6.50 12.83
CA ILE A 176 11.47 7.10 11.92
C ILE A 176 10.47 7.95 12.70
N LEU A 177 10.06 7.50 13.90
CA LEU A 177 9.17 8.26 14.77
C LEU A 177 9.83 9.57 15.24
N GLU A 178 11.11 9.51 15.61
CA GLU A 178 11.90 10.69 15.99
C GLU A 178 12.09 11.65 14.81
N GLU A 179 12.41 11.13 13.62
CA GLU A 179 12.55 11.94 12.41
C GLU A 179 11.24 12.66 12.05
N ARG A 180 10.10 11.96 12.14
CA ARG A 180 8.78 12.56 11.92
C ARG A 180 8.41 13.59 12.98
N ALA A 181 8.74 13.33 14.24
CA ALA A 181 8.53 14.31 15.31
C ALA A 181 9.34 15.59 15.08
N ASN A 182 10.53 15.44 14.48
CA ASN A 182 11.45 16.53 14.15
C ASN A 182 11.39 16.95 12.67
N GLU A 183 10.28 16.65 11.98
CA GLU A 183 10.19 16.85 10.55
C GLU A 183 10.43 18.31 10.16
N SER A 184 11.44 18.54 9.32
CA SER A 184 11.82 19.86 8.86
C SER A 184 10.71 20.52 8.01
N LYS A 185 10.64 21.86 8.04
CA LYS A 185 9.75 22.63 7.14
C LYS A 185 9.97 22.27 5.67
N ARG A 186 11.22 21.99 5.29
CA ARG A 186 11.61 21.56 3.95
C ARG A 186 10.97 20.21 3.60
N SER A 187 11.00 19.24 4.50
CA SER A 187 10.39 17.92 4.29
C SER A 187 8.88 18.03 4.07
N LYS A 188 8.19 18.79 4.93
CA LYS A 188 6.76 19.06 4.78
C LYS A 188 6.42 19.68 3.43
N LEU A 189 7.25 20.62 2.98
CA LEU A 189 7.11 21.26 1.68
C LEU A 189 7.32 20.27 0.52
N LEU A 190 8.30 19.37 0.63
CA LEU A 190 8.54 18.33 -0.39
C LEU A 190 7.37 17.34 -0.48
N THR A 191 6.83 16.91 0.66
CA THR A 191 5.62 16.06 0.71
C THR A 191 4.44 16.77 0.06
N TYR A 192 4.23 18.05 0.41
CA TYR A 192 3.20 18.87 -0.19
C TYR A 192 3.37 19.00 -1.72
N TRP A 193 4.59 19.22 -2.21
CA TRP A 193 4.86 19.36 -3.64
C TRP A 193 4.47 18.11 -4.44
N GLY A 194 4.68 16.91 -3.89
CA GLY A 194 4.20 15.67 -4.52
C GLY A 194 2.67 15.65 -4.66
N GLN A 195 1.97 15.96 -3.57
CA GLN A 195 0.50 16.02 -3.56
C GLN A 195 -0.04 17.14 -4.45
N LYS A 196 0.62 18.29 -4.50
CA LYS A 196 0.25 19.41 -5.36
C LYS A 196 0.48 19.08 -6.83
N PHE A 197 1.54 18.36 -7.16
CA PHE A 197 1.82 17.93 -8.54
C PHE A 197 0.69 17.06 -9.10
N GLU A 198 0.12 16.16 -8.28
CA GLU A 198 -1.03 15.35 -8.70
C GLU A 198 -2.22 16.21 -9.17
N THR A 199 -2.46 17.38 -8.54
CA THR A 199 -3.59 18.25 -8.90
C THR A 199 -3.39 18.94 -10.25
N PHE A 200 -2.17 18.97 -10.80
CA PHE A 200 -1.91 19.48 -12.14
C PHE A 200 -2.13 18.43 -13.23
N ILE A 201 -2.06 17.15 -12.88
CA ILE A 201 -1.98 16.03 -13.82
C ILE A 201 -3.29 15.24 -13.86
N PHE A 202 -3.89 15.05 -12.70
CA PHE A 202 -5.06 14.21 -12.55
C PHE A 202 -6.33 15.06 -12.34
N ALA A 203 -7.44 14.60 -12.91
CA ALA A 203 -8.75 15.22 -12.77
C ALA A 203 -9.82 14.17 -12.49
N ALA A 204 -10.98 14.57 -11.96
CA ALA A 204 -12.13 13.69 -11.93
C ALA A 204 -12.58 13.32 -13.36
N LYS A 205 -13.41 12.27 -13.46
CA LYS A 205 -13.87 11.77 -14.76
C LYS A 205 -14.65 12.86 -15.52
N GLY A 206 -14.16 13.22 -16.70
CA GLY A 206 -14.79 14.23 -17.56
C GLY A 206 -14.43 15.68 -17.19
N GLU A 207 -13.58 15.88 -16.18
CA GLU A 207 -13.14 17.20 -15.74
C GLU A 207 -11.70 17.48 -16.19
N THR A 208 -11.28 18.73 -15.96
CA THR A 208 -9.89 19.19 -16.11
C THR A 208 -9.22 19.33 -14.74
N PRO A 209 -7.89 19.17 -14.62
CA PRO A 209 -7.21 19.25 -13.34
C PRO A 209 -7.45 20.59 -12.63
N ASP A 210 -7.84 20.54 -11.35
CA ASP A 210 -8.07 21.72 -10.51
C ASP A 210 -6.84 22.02 -9.67
N THR A 211 -6.23 23.17 -9.92
CA THR A 211 -5.00 23.63 -9.26
C THR A 211 -5.26 24.69 -8.19
N LYS A 212 -6.50 25.17 -8.05
CA LYS A 212 -6.85 26.29 -7.16
C LYS A 212 -7.44 25.83 -5.83
N SER A 213 -8.16 24.72 -5.84
CA SER A 213 -8.71 24.17 -4.61
C SER A 213 -7.62 23.73 -3.62
N PRO A 214 -7.90 23.79 -2.30
CA PRO A 214 -7.00 23.24 -1.29
C PRO A 214 -6.66 21.77 -1.56
N VAL A 215 -5.38 21.42 -1.40
CA VAL A 215 -4.92 20.03 -1.52
C VAL A 215 -5.30 19.28 -0.25
N SER A 216 -5.96 18.12 -0.40
CA SER A 216 -6.42 17.27 0.69
C SER A 216 -6.03 15.82 0.41
N THR A 217 -5.52 15.12 1.43
CA THR A 217 -5.10 13.71 1.33
C THR A 217 -6.07 12.75 2.02
N TRP A 218 -7.28 13.20 2.33
CA TRP A 218 -8.27 12.39 3.05
C TRP A 218 -8.92 11.31 2.21
N ILE A 219 -9.17 11.61 0.93
CA ILE A 219 -9.75 10.67 -0.02
C ILE A 219 -8.60 9.89 -0.64
N GLU A 220 -8.70 8.56 -0.58
CA GLU A 220 -7.68 7.66 -1.13
C GLU A 220 -8.32 6.67 -2.08
N THR A 221 -7.62 6.36 -3.16
CA THR A 221 -8.05 5.44 -4.21
C THR A 221 -7.10 4.26 -4.22
N LEU A 222 -7.63 3.04 -4.09
CA LEU A 222 -6.85 1.83 -3.85
C LEU A 222 -7.25 0.69 -4.79
N GLY A 223 -6.25 -0.06 -5.23
CA GLY A 223 -6.40 -1.29 -6.01
C GLY A 223 -6.03 -2.52 -5.19
N CYS A 224 -6.81 -3.58 -5.32
CA CYS A 224 -6.54 -4.91 -4.75
C CYS A 224 -5.93 -5.82 -5.80
N PHE A 225 -4.87 -6.53 -5.42
CA PHE A 225 -4.11 -7.39 -6.32
C PHE A 225 -3.82 -8.74 -5.68
N SER A 226 -3.82 -9.78 -6.49
CA SER A 226 -3.24 -11.08 -6.16
C SER A 226 -1.96 -11.28 -6.95
N MET A 227 -0.97 -11.91 -6.34
CA MET A 227 0.28 -12.27 -6.99
C MET A 227 0.76 -13.60 -6.45
N THR A 228 1.18 -14.47 -7.34
CA THR A 228 1.86 -15.71 -6.97
C THR A 228 3.37 -15.49 -7.11
N LEU A 229 4.09 -15.74 -6.03
CA LEU A 229 5.54 -15.77 -5.99
C LEU A 229 5.97 -17.23 -6.07
N SER A 230 6.77 -17.58 -7.07
CA SER A 230 7.32 -18.93 -7.24
C SER A 230 8.85 -18.94 -7.12
N PRO A 231 9.43 -18.73 -5.92
CA PRO A 231 10.87 -18.84 -5.73
C PRO A 231 11.31 -20.28 -6.01
N ARG A 232 12.41 -20.47 -6.73
CA ARG A 232 12.97 -21.81 -7.00
C ARG A 232 13.37 -22.58 -5.74
N THR A 233 13.50 -21.89 -4.62
CA THR A 233 13.96 -22.43 -3.35
C THR A 233 12.84 -22.87 -2.42
N LEU A 234 11.59 -22.66 -2.81
CA LEU A 234 10.43 -23.14 -2.05
C LEU A 234 9.80 -24.33 -2.79
N GLU A 235 9.36 -25.32 -2.02
CA GLU A 235 8.67 -26.51 -2.53
C GLU A 235 7.30 -26.17 -3.16
N ARG A 236 6.73 -25.03 -2.79
CA ARG A 236 5.45 -24.53 -3.30
C ARG A 236 5.49 -23.03 -3.55
N PRO A 237 4.67 -22.52 -4.49
CA PRO A 237 4.45 -21.10 -4.64
C PRO A 237 3.79 -20.49 -3.40
N LEU A 238 4.02 -19.20 -3.20
CA LEU A 238 3.39 -18.37 -2.18
C LEU A 238 2.41 -17.41 -2.85
N ASN A 239 1.19 -17.36 -2.34
CA ASN A 239 0.19 -16.41 -2.84
C ASN A 239 0.14 -15.18 -1.94
N VAL A 240 0.14 -14.00 -2.54
CA VAL A 240 0.11 -12.71 -1.85
C VAL A 240 -1.10 -11.93 -2.33
N PHE A 241 -1.97 -11.56 -1.40
CA PHE A 241 -3.00 -10.55 -1.62
C PHE A 241 -2.47 -9.23 -1.07
N TYR A 242 -2.44 -8.18 -1.88
CA TYR A 242 -1.99 -6.88 -1.41
C TYR A 242 -2.83 -5.74 -1.96
N VAL A 243 -2.82 -4.63 -1.23
CA VAL A 243 -3.51 -3.40 -1.60
C VAL A 243 -2.48 -2.32 -1.91
N ALA A 244 -2.68 -1.58 -2.99
CA ALA A 244 -1.84 -0.46 -3.39
C ALA A 244 -2.70 0.80 -3.56
N GLU A 245 -2.20 1.93 -3.07
CA GLU A 245 -2.72 3.25 -3.47
C GLU A 245 -2.48 3.46 -4.97
N ILE A 246 -3.46 4.07 -5.64
CA ILE A 246 -3.49 4.37 -7.06
C ILE A 246 -3.70 5.87 -7.23
N ASP A 247 -2.66 6.59 -7.66
CA ASP A 247 -2.69 8.05 -7.81
C ASP A 247 -3.69 8.51 -8.90
N GLY A 248 -3.81 7.72 -9.98
CA GLY A 248 -4.78 7.94 -11.04
C GLY A 248 -4.74 6.91 -12.17
N LEU A 249 -5.71 6.99 -13.07
CA LEU A 249 -5.89 6.08 -14.21
C LEU A 249 -5.71 6.80 -15.54
N ASP A 250 -5.01 6.20 -16.49
CA ASP A 250 -4.97 6.74 -17.85
C ASP A 250 -6.34 6.58 -18.55
N LYS A 251 -6.88 7.68 -19.08
CA LYS A 251 -8.13 7.69 -19.85
C LYS A 251 -8.07 6.77 -21.07
N SER A 252 -6.90 6.67 -21.70
CA SER A 252 -6.74 6.01 -23.00
C SER A 252 -6.63 4.50 -22.92
N SER A 253 -6.12 3.96 -21.81
CA SER A 253 -5.83 2.53 -21.70
C SER A 253 -6.90 1.75 -20.93
N MET A 254 -7.80 2.43 -20.18
CA MET A 254 -8.63 1.82 -19.11
C MET A 254 -7.85 0.86 -18.19
N SER A 255 -6.51 0.92 -18.24
CA SER A 255 -5.57 0.07 -17.51
C SER A 255 -5.06 0.86 -16.32
N LEU A 256 -4.80 0.17 -15.21
CA LEU A 256 -4.24 0.79 -14.01
C LEU A 256 -2.84 1.31 -14.32
N SER A 257 -2.71 2.61 -14.51
CA SER A 257 -1.42 3.29 -14.52
C SER A 257 -0.97 3.51 -13.08
N CYS A 258 -0.22 2.56 -12.52
CA CYS A 258 0.68 2.87 -11.40
C CYS A 258 1.86 3.67 -11.99
N LEU A 259 1.71 4.98 -12.16
CA LEU A 259 2.75 5.91 -12.62
C LEU A 259 2.47 7.22 -11.86
N PHE A 260 3.19 7.62 -10.82
CA PHE A 260 4.62 7.95 -10.71
C PHE A 260 4.92 8.17 -9.21
N LEU A 261 5.58 7.25 -8.49
CA LEU A 261 6.95 7.48 -7.99
C LEU A 261 7.67 6.19 -7.53
N THR A 262 7.05 5.03 -7.74
CA THR A 262 7.65 3.72 -7.35
C THR A 262 7.87 2.76 -8.52
N CYS A 263 7.37 3.08 -9.72
CA CYS A 263 7.56 2.23 -10.90
C CYS A 263 8.88 2.48 -11.66
N ILE A 264 9.72 3.43 -11.24
CA ILE A 264 11.06 3.62 -11.84
C ILE A 264 12.01 2.46 -11.50
N TYR A 265 11.71 1.58 -10.54
CA TYR A 265 12.60 0.48 -10.16
C TYR A 265 12.17 -0.94 -10.58
N PHE A 266 10.96 -1.16 -11.10
CA PHE A 266 10.50 -2.51 -11.48
C PHE A 266 10.37 -2.76 -12.99
N HIS A 267 10.66 -1.76 -13.83
CA HIS A 267 10.77 -1.93 -15.29
C HIS A 267 12.22 -2.08 -15.76
N PHE A 268 13.06 -2.78 -15.01
CA PHE A 268 14.25 -3.40 -15.60
C PHE A 268 13.80 -4.66 -16.35
N SER A 269 13.41 -4.44 -17.61
CA SER A 269 13.35 -5.49 -18.62
C SER A 269 14.73 -6.16 -18.67
N TRP A 270 14.83 -7.37 -18.10
CA TRP A 270 15.94 -8.27 -18.38
C TRP A 270 15.83 -8.70 -19.84
N LYS A 271 16.34 -7.87 -20.75
CA LYS A 271 16.79 -8.32 -22.06
C LYS A 271 18.31 -8.30 -22.03
N ILE A 272 18.88 -9.47 -21.77
CA ILE A 272 20.26 -9.79 -22.12
C ILE A 272 20.29 -9.88 -23.65
N TYR A 273 21.02 -8.96 -24.28
CA TYR A 273 21.89 -9.24 -25.42
C TYR A 273 23.25 -8.64 -25.09
#